data_AF-A0A957IKT5-F1
#
_entry.id   AF-A0A957IKT5-F1
#
_cell.length_a   1.000
_cell.length_b   1.000
_cell.length_c   1.000
_cell.angle_alpha   90.00
_cell.angle_beta   90.00
_cell.angle_gamma   90.00
#
_symmetry.space_group_name_H-M   'P 1'
#
loop_
_entity.id
_entity.type
_entity.pdbx_description
1 polymer ?
#
loop_
_entity_poly.entity_id
_entity_poly.type
_entity_poly.pdbx_seq_one_letter_code
_entity_poly.pdbx_strand_id
1 'polypeptide(L)'
;MMIVLNFGHPLTEDRLSAIRVATGQTELVLRQVKTHIDPERPFPDQIAQLVNDLNINSQTWQTEPMLINPPTHNIIAAALLAELHGRMGYFPAIKPIHPRQRPAAI
;
A
#
# COMPACT_ATOMS: atom_id res chain seq x y z
N MET A 1 -4.15 16.32 -0.32
CA MET A 1 -4.37 15.20 0.62
C MET A 1 -4.12 13.92 -0.15
N MET A 2 -3.37 12.96 0.42
CA MET A 2 -3.09 11.66 -0.20
C MET A 2 -3.34 10.51 0.76
N ILE A 3 -3.97 9.43 0.27
CA ILE A 3 -4.22 8.23 1.08
C ILE A 3 -3.01 7.30 0.95
N VAL A 4 -2.43 6.89 2.09
CA VAL A 4 -1.34 5.90 2.13
C VAL A 4 -1.90 4.60 2.68
N LEU A 5 -2.03 3.58 1.83
CA LEU A 5 -2.43 2.24 2.25
C LEU A 5 -1.17 1.43 2.59
N ASN A 6 -0.94 1.18 3.87
CA ASN A 6 0.22 0.46 4.35
C ASN A 6 -0.12 -0.98 4.73
N PHE A 7 0.26 -1.93 3.88
CA PHE A 7 0.11 -3.36 4.09
C PHE A 7 1.37 -4.02 4.69
N GLY A 8 2.44 -3.23 4.86
CA GLY A 8 3.69 -3.69 5.45
C GLY A 8 3.81 -3.33 6.94
N HIS A 9 5.04 -3.36 7.45
CA HIS A 9 5.34 -2.88 8.80
C HIS A 9 4.98 -1.40 8.98
N PRO A 10 4.68 -0.96 10.22
CA PRO A 10 4.43 0.44 10.52
C PRO A 10 5.49 1.37 9.92
N LEU A 11 5.02 2.46 9.32
CA LEU A 11 5.89 3.51 8.79
C LEU A 11 6.30 4.43 9.94
N THR A 12 7.59 4.75 10.02
CA THR A 12 8.11 5.76 10.95
C THR A 12 7.76 7.16 10.47
N GLU A 13 7.81 8.15 11.36
CA GLU A 13 7.59 9.55 10.99
C GLU A 13 8.56 10.05 9.92
N ASP A 14 9.83 9.64 9.97
CA ASP A 14 10.80 9.98 8.92
C ASP A 14 10.38 9.48 7.53
N ARG A 15 9.78 8.28 7.47
CA ARG A 15 9.28 7.72 6.21
C ARG A 15 8.04 8.46 5.72
N LEU A 16 7.15 8.84 6.63
CA LEU A 16 5.98 9.65 6.29
C LEU A 16 6.39 11.05 5.81
N SER A 17 7.40 11.64 6.45
CA SER A 17 8.00 12.91 6.03
C SER A 17 8.61 12.81 4.63
N ALA A 18 9.39 11.76 4.36
CA ALA A 18 9.94 11.50 3.03
C ALA A 18 8.86 11.35 1.95
N ILE A 19 7.73 10.70 2.27
CA ILE A 19 6.58 10.60 1.36
C ILE A 19 6.00 11.99 1.07
N ARG A 20 5.79 12.82 2.10
CA ARG A 20 5.28 14.19 1.94
C ARG A 20 6.16 15.01 1.00
N VAL A 21 7.48 14.99 1.23
CA VAL A 21 8.46 15.70 0.39
C VAL A 21 8.44 15.18 -1.05
N ALA A 22 8.53 13.86 -1.25
CA ALA A 22 8.61 13.26 -2.58
C ALA A 22 7.34 13.44 -3.42
N THR A 23 6.19 13.56 -2.77
CA THR A 23 4.89 13.70 -3.45
C THR A 23 4.37 15.14 -3.50
N GLY A 24 5.03 16.07 -2.82
CA GLY A 24 4.55 17.45 -2.63
C GLY A 24 3.26 17.53 -1.77
N GLN A 25 2.86 16.45 -1.11
CA GLN A 25 1.65 16.40 -0.30
C GLN A 25 1.96 16.81 1.13
N THR A 26 1.19 17.74 1.68
CA THR A 26 1.32 18.17 3.08
C THR A 26 0.53 17.25 4.02
N GLU A 27 -0.58 16.70 3.55
CA GLU A 27 -1.50 15.88 4.33
C GLU A 27 -1.55 14.44 3.82
N LEU A 28 -1.25 13.49 4.74
CA LEU A 28 -1.32 12.06 4.48
C LEU A 28 -2.37 11.41 5.36
N VAL A 29 -3.30 10.67 4.75
CA VAL A 29 -4.24 9.79 5.45
C VAL A 29 -3.64 8.39 5.45
N LEU A 30 -2.89 8.06 6.50
CA LEU A 30 -2.29 6.74 6.66
C LEU A 30 -3.33 5.72 7.14
N ARG A 31 -3.53 4.66 6.36
CA ARG A 31 -4.30 3.47 6.76
C ARG A 31 -3.36 2.29 6.91
N GLN A 32 -3.15 1.85 8.15
CA GLN A 32 -2.41 0.63 8.45
C GLN A 32 -3.34 -0.58 8.23
N VAL A 33 -2.97 -1.47 7.32
CA VAL A 33 -3.74 -2.66 6.97
C VAL A 33 -2.95 -3.89 7.38
N LYS A 34 -3.59 -4.78 8.15
CA LYS A 34 -3.00 -6.07 8.51
C LYS A 34 -3.25 -7.06 7.39
N THR A 35 -2.18 -7.60 6.82
CA THR A 35 -2.27 -8.70 5.84
C THR A 35 -2.16 -10.04 6.58
N HIS A 36 -3.29 -10.56 7.05
CA HIS A 36 -3.39 -11.92 7.55
C HIS A 36 -4.04 -12.78 6.46
N ILE A 37 -3.28 -13.70 5.88
CA ILE A 37 -3.76 -14.59 4.83
C ILE A 37 -3.63 -16.02 5.35
N ASP A 38 -4.71 -16.77 5.22
CA ASP A 38 -4.79 -18.19 5.50
C ASP A 38 -4.30 -18.97 4.26
N PRO A 39 -3.22 -19.75 4.35
CA PRO A 39 -2.70 -20.51 3.22
C PRO A 39 -3.64 -21.63 2.74
N GLU A 40 -4.59 -22.07 3.56
CA GLU A 40 -5.53 -23.15 3.24
C GLU A 40 -6.76 -22.66 2.45
N ARG A 41 -6.87 -21.34 2.21
CA ARG A 41 -7.96 -20.71 1.46
C ARG A 41 -7.46 -20.08 0.16
N PRO A 42 -8.30 -19.97 -0.88
CA PRO A 42 -7.93 -19.27 -2.10
C PRO A 42 -7.44 -17.85 -1.81
N PHE A 43 -6.25 -17.51 -2.31
CA PHE A 43 -5.65 -16.19 -2.13
C PHE A 43 -6.50 -15.07 -2.76
N PRO A 44 -7.03 -15.20 -3.99
CA PRO A 44 -7.80 -14.11 -4.62
C PRO A 44 -9.00 -13.66 -3.77
N ASP A 45 -9.76 -14.61 -3.21
CA ASP A 45 -10.95 -14.31 -2.40
C ASP A 45 -10.59 -13.54 -1.13
N GLN A 46 -9.50 -13.93 -0.48
CA GLN A 46 -9.00 -13.26 0.73
C GLN A 46 -8.47 -11.85 0.42
N ILE A 47 -7.85 -11.66 -0.74
CA ILE A 47 -7.37 -10.34 -1.18
C ILE A 47 -8.55 -9.43 -1.54
N ALA A 48 -9.54 -9.93 -2.27
CA ALA A 48 -10.76 -9.18 -2.57
C ALA A 48 -11.49 -8.77 -1.27
N GLN A 49 -11.57 -9.69 -0.29
CA GLN A 49 -12.11 -9.40 1.04
C GLN A 49 -11.27 -8.32 1.76
N LEU A 50 -9.95 -8.46 1.80
CA LEU A 50 -9.04 -7.49 2.41
C LEU A 50 -9.23 -6.07 1.83
N VAL A 51 -9.40 -5.96 0.51
CA VAL A 51 -9.63 -4.67 -0.17
C VAL A 51 -11.03 -4.13 0.10
N ASN A 52 -12.05 -5.00 0.17
CA ASN A 52 -13.41 -4.60 0.56
C ASN A 52 -13.46 -4.05 1.99
N ASP A 53 -12.73 -4.66 2.92
CA ASP A 53 -12.67 -4.26 4.33
C ASP A 53 -12.03 -2.88 4.53
N LEU A 54 -11.36 -2.32 3.51
CA LEU A 54 -10.89 -0.93 3.53
C LEU A 54 -12.05 0.08 3.53
N ASN A 55 -13.26 -0.35 3.16
CA ASN A 55 -14.46 0.50 3.09
C ASN A 55 -14.23 1.79 2.29
N ILE A 56 -13.51 1.68 1.18
CA ILE A 56 -13.25 2.76 0.24
C ILE A 56 -14.25 2.63 -0.91
N ASN A 57 -15.03 3.68 -1.17
CA ASN A 57 -16.00 3.69 -2.25
C ASN A 57 -15.32 3.83 -3.63
N SER A 58 -16.05 3.46 -4.68
CA SER A 58 -15.53 3.45 -6.07
C SER A 58 -15.05 4.82 -6.55
N GLN A 59 -15.69 5.91 -6.14
CA GLN A 59 -15.28 7.26 -6.52
C GLN A 59 -13.90 7.58 -5.93
N THR A 60 -13.70 7.32 -4.64
CA THR A 60 -12.41 7.53 -3.97
C THR A 60 -11.27 6.72 -4.60
N TRP A 61 -11.53 5.48 -5.05
CA TRP A 61 -10.54 4.67 -5.77
C TRP A 61 -10.07 5.30 -7.08
N GLN A 62 -10.92 6.11 -7.74
CA GLN A 62 -10.65 6.68 -9.05
C GLN A 62 -10.16 8.12 -8.99
N THR A 63 -10.54 8.88 -7.97
CA THR A 63 -10.30 10.33 -7.91
C THR A 63 -9.21 10.74 -6.92
N GLU A 64 -9.03 9.98 -5.84
CA GLU A 64 -8.05 10.38 -4.81
C GLU A 64 -6.65 9.85 -5.13
N PRO A 65 -5.60 10.66 -4.91
CA PRO A 65 -4.24 10.17 -5.01
C PRO A 65 -3.98 9.13 -3.91
N MET A 66 -3.47 7.97 -4.33
CA MET A 66 -3.19 6.84 -3.44
C MET A 66 -1.76 6.35 -3.61
N LEU A 67 -1.09 6.08 -2.49
CA LEU A 67 0.19 5.39 -2.44
C LEU A 67 0.05 4.07 -1.71
N ILE A 68 0.46 2.99 -2.35
CA ILE A 68 0.43 1.65 -1.79
C ILE A 68 1.82 1.28 -1.29
N ASN A 69 1.93 0.96 0.01
CA ASN A 69 3.09 0.23 0.53
C ASN A 69 2.70 -1.26 0.65
N PRO A 70 3.13 -2.12 -0.29
CA PRO A 70 2.68 -3.50 -0.37
C PRO A 70 3.19 -4.34 0.82
N PRO A 71 2.59 -5.52 1.06
CA PRO A 71 3.12 -6.47 2.04
C PRO A 71 4.49 -7.02 1.58
N THR A 72 5.28 -7.51 2.53
CA THR A 72 6.62 -8.06 2.25
C THR A 72 6.59 -9.39 1.52
N HIS A 73 5.48 -10.15 1.64
CA HIS A 73 5.31 -11.41 0.95
C HIS A 73 4.94 -11.16 -0.52
N ASN A 74 5.81 -11.61 -1.44
CA ASN A 74 5.72 -11.33 -2.87
C ASN A 74 4.40 -11.80 -3.55
N ILE A 75 3.95 -13.02 -3.25
CA ILE A 75 2.70 -13.57 -3.83
C ILE A 75 1.49 -12.73 -3.40
N ILE A 76 1.41 -12.38 -2.11
CA ILE A 76 0.34 -11.53 -1.55
C ILE A 76 0.41 -10.13 -2.20
N ALA A 77 1.60 -9.56 -2.33
CA ALA A 77 1.78 -8.26 -2.98
C ALA A 77 1.33 -8.28 -4.44
N ALA A 78 1.69 -9.31 -5.21
CA ALA A 78 1.28 -9.44 -6.60
C ALA A 78 -0.24 -9.58 -6.75
N ALA A 79 -0.88 -10.42 -5.93
CA ALA A 79 -2.32 -10.60 -5.93
C ALA A 79 -3.06 -9.30 -5.53
N LEU A 80 -2.57 -8.61 -4.50
CA LEU A 80 -3.11 -7.31 -4.07
C LEU A 80 -3.04 -6.27 -5.19
N LEU A 81 -1.90 -6.16 -5.86
CA LEU A 81 -1.73 -5.19 -6.94
C LEU A 81 -2.64 -5.49 -8.14
N ALA A 82 -2.86 -6.76 -8.46
CA ALA A 82 -3.80 -7.17 -9.50
C ALA A 82 -5.25 -6.80 -9.14
N GLU A 83 -5.67 -7.05 -7.89
CA GLU A 83 -6.99 -6.68 -7.39
C GLU A 83 -7.21 -5.16 -7.41
N LEU A 84 -6.23 -4.39 -6.94
CA LEU A 84 -6.28 -2.93 -6.95
C LEU A 84 -6.32 -2.39 -8.40
N HIS A 85 -5.52 -2.96 -9.30
CA HIS A 85 -5.54 -2.60 -10.72
C HIS A 85 -6.94 -2.81 -11.33
N GLY A 86 -7.61 -3.93 -11.03
CA GLY A 86 -8.97 -4.20 -11.50
C GLY A 86 -10.00 -3.17 -11.03
N ARG A 87 -9.87 -2.66 -9.79
CA ARG A 87 -10.78 -1.65 -9.22
C ARG A 87 -10.52 -0.24 -9.71
N MET A 88 -9.25 0.11 -9.88
CA MET A 88 -8.82 1.45 -10.25
C MET A 88 -8.85 1.67 -11.77
N GLY A 89 -8.71 0.61 -12.56
CA GLY A 89 -8.57 0.69 -14.02
C GLY A 89 -7.17 1.12 -14.47
N TYR A 90 -6.23 1.26 -13.55
CA TYR A 90 -4.81 1.58 -13.77
C TYR A 90 -3.95 1.01 -12.64
N PHE A 91 -2.64 0.94 -12.84
CA PHE A 91 -1.74 0.43 -11.80
C PHE A 91 -1.56 1.47 -10.69
N PRO A 92 -1.75 1.10 -9.41
CA PRO A 92 -1.57 2.05 -8.32
C PRO A 92 -0.12 2.53 -8.21
N ALA A 93 0.08 3.73 -7.66
CA ALA A 93 1.42 4.19 -7.30
C ALA A 93 1.96 3.34 -6.13
N ILE A 94 3.15 2.78 -6.29
CA ILE A 94 3.77 1.88 -5.31
C ILE A 94 4.95 2.59 -4.66
N LYS A 95 5.07 2.50 -3.34
CA LYS A 95 6.25 2.97 -2.63
C LYS A 95 7.47 2.11 -3.01
N PRO A 96 8.54 2.68 -3.60
CA PRO A 96 9.72 1.91 -3.94
C PRO A 96 10.41 1.38 -2.68
N ILE A 97 10.83 0.12 -2.70
CA ILE A 97 11.71 -0.45 -1.69
C ILE A 97 13.05 0.28 -1.83
N HIS A 98 13.37 1.16 -0.88
CA HIS A 98 14.72 1.70 -0.80
C HIS A 98 15.62 0.64 -0.15
N PRO A 99 16.81 0.38 -0.71
CA PRO A 99 17.82 -0.38 0.01
C PRO A 99 18.02 0.29 1.38
N ARG A 100 18.08 -0.50 2.46
CA ARG A 100 18.59 0.02 3.72
C ARG A 100 19.95 0.61 3.40
N GLN A 101 20.14 1.92 3.58
CA GLN A 101 21.47 2.51 3.48
C GLN A 101 22.36 1.70 4.42
N ARG A 102 23.35 1.00 3.87
CA ARG A 102 24.37 0.38 4.72
C ARG A 102 24.99 1.54 5.49
N PRO A 103 25.13 1.46 6.82
CA PRO A 103 25.93 2.44 7.52
C PRO A 103 27.29 2.51 6.83
N ALA A 104 27.77 3.72 6.56
CA ALA A 104 29.06 3.92 5.95
C ALA A 104 30.09 3.08 6.72
N ALA A 105 30.86 2.25 6.01
CA ALA A 105 31.97 1.53 6.62
C ALA A 105 32.89 2.58 7.26
N ILE A 106 33.06 2.46 8.58
CA ILE A 106 33.97 3.28 9.37
C ILE A 106 35.40 2.79 9.12
#